data_AF-A0A8S9XJF0-F1
#
_entry.id   AF-A0A8S9XJF0-F1
#
_cell.length_a   1.000
_cell.length_b   1.000
_cell.length_c   1.000
_cell.angle_alpha   90.00
_cell.angle_beta   90.00
_cell.angle_gamma   90.00
#
_symmetry.space_group_name_H-M   'P 1'
#
loop_
_entity.id
_entity.type
_entity.pdbx_description
1 polymer ?
#
loop_
_entity_poly.entity_id
_entity_poly.type
_entity_poly.pdbx_seq_one_letter_code
_entity_poly.pdbx_strand_id
1 'polypeptide(L)'
;MFCPITHITPAGNGLVETSGMDLCSAVGAVSHLLEKSSHWHGTTGKAVKDKLEGVLSKNPGWSSVVQIAKILQGEDSSWDSPYSPKEISTFKFLLTVSCDVERSFSALKGILSDRRHCFTPDNLERVIVIQYNM
;
A
#
# COMPACT_ATOMS: atom_id res chain seq x y z
N MET A 1 -3.54 17.08 -8.78
CA MET A 1 -3.92 17.46 -7.40
C MET A 1 -3.56 16.28 -6.55
N PHE A 2 -2.42 16.35 -5.86
CA PHE A 2 -1.88 15.23 -5.09
C PHE A 2 -2.69 15.09 -3.80
N CYS A 3 -3.43 14.00 -3.66
CA CYS A 3 -4.05 13.67 -2.38
C CYS A 3 -2.94 13.15 -1.45
N PRO A 4 -2.73 13.73 -0.26
CA PRO A 4 -1.73 13.23 0.67
C PRO A 4 -2.16 11.84 1.15
N ILE A 5 -1.27 10.86 1.06
CA ILE A 5 -1.51 9.51 1.58
C ILE A 5 -1.58 9.62 3.11
N THR A 6 -2.79 9.75 3.65
CA THR A 6 -3.07 9.78 5.09
C THR A 6 -3.80 8.52 5.58
N HIS A 7 -4.07 7.55 4.70
CA HIS A 7 -4.83 6.36 5.08
C HIS A 7 -4.06 5.09 4.74
N ILE A 8 -3.35 4.54 5.73
CA ILE A 8 -2.93 3.13 5.73
C ILE A 8 -4.18 2.33 6.08
N THR A 9 -4.84 1.76 5.08
CA THR A 9 -6.06 0.99 5.29
C THR A 9 -5.69 -0.45 5.72
N PRO A 10 -6.14 -0.94 6.87
CA PRO A 10 -5.98 -2.34 7.22
C PRO A 10 -6.80 -3.18 6.23
N ALA A 11 -6.18 -4.21 5.66
CA ALA A 11 -6.77 -5.00 4.60
C ALA A 11 -8.03 -5.73 5.10
N GLY A 12 -9.18 -5.37 4.55
CA GLY A 12 -10.37 -6.22 4.53
C GLY A 12 -10.15 -7.35 3.53
N ASN A 13 -10.45 -8.58 3.95
CA ASN A 13 -10.24 -9.79 3.16
C ASN A 13 -10.97 -9.74 1.81
N GLY A 14 -10.22 -9.70 0.70
CA GLY A 14 -10.75 -10.03 -0.62
C GLY A 14 -10.11 -9.28 -1.79
N LEU A 15 -9.37 -10.05 -2.61
CA LEU A 15 -9.38 -10.02 -4.09
C LEU A 15 -8.22 -9.49 -4.95
N VAL A 16 -7.03 -9.11 -4.48
CA VAL A 16 -5.91 -8.91 -5.46
C VAL A 16 -4.54 -9.46 -5.09
N GLU A 17 -4.18 -9.66 -3.83
CA GLU A 17 -2.81 -10.13 -3.52
C GLU A 17 -2.81 -11.16 -2.39
N THR A 18 -3.02 -12.42 -2.76
CA THR A 18 -2.67 -13.56 -1.92
C THR A 18 -1.16 -13.74 -1.93
N SER A 19 -0.43 -12.85 -1.28
CA SER A 19 0.84 -13.27 -0.70
C SER A 19 0.56 -13.45 0.79
N GLY A 20 0.67 -14.67 1.30
CA GLY A 20 0.72 -14.92 2.75
C GLY A 20 1.99 -14.36 3.39
N MET A 21 2.59 -13.34 2.77
CA MET A 21 3.81 -12.68 3.17
C MET A 21 3.43 -11.64 4.21
N ASP A 22 4.02 -11.75 5.39
CA ASP A 22 3.87 -10.70 6.39
C ASP A 22 4.61 -9.42 5.96
N LEU A 23 4.21 -8.31 6.56
CA LEU A 23 4.77 -7.00 6.26
C LEU A 23 6.29 -6.96 6.51
N CYS A 24 6.77 -7.67 7.51
CA CYS A 24 8.19 -7.72 7.85
C CYS A 24 9.01 -8.36 6.72
N SER A 25 8.51 -9.46 6.17
CA SER A 25 9.10 -10.17 5.03
C SER A 25 9.06 -9.32 3.77
N ALA A 26 7.95 -8.61 3.53
CA ALA A 26 7.80 -7.71 2.38
C ALA A 26 8.81 -6.54 2.45
N VAL A 27 8.90 -5.87 3.60
CA VAL A 27 9.87 -4.80 3.84
C VAL A 27 11.30 -5.33 3.73
N GLY A 28 11.58 -6.51 4.29
CA GLY A 28 12.88 -7.16 4.18
C GLY A 28 13.28 -7.46 2.72
N ALA A 29 12.34 -7.92 1.90
CA ALA A 29 12.59 -8.17 0.48
C ALA A 29 12.94 -6.89 -0.29
N VAL A 30 12.24 -5.78 -0.02
CA VAL A 30 12.53 -4.48 -0.63
C VAL A 30 13.89 -3.95 -0.18
N SER A 31 14.21 -4.05 1.12
CA SER A 31 15.52 -3.65 1.66
C SER A 31 16.66 -4.44 1.03
N HIS A 32 16.50 -5.75 0.90
CA HIS A 32 17.47 -6.61 0.23
C HIS A 32 17.61 -6.30 -1.28
N LEU A 33 16.52 -5.92 -1.95
CA LEU A 33 16.58 -5.43 -3.34
C LEU A 33 17.36 -4.12 -3.45
N LEU A 34 17.19 -3.19 -2.51
CA LEU A 34 17.98 -1.95 -2.46
C LEU A 34 19.47 -2.24 -2.28
N GLU A 35 19.83 -3.12 -1.36
CA GLU A 35 21.22 -3.54 -1.14
C GLU A 35 21.81 -4.18 -2.41
N LYS A 36 21.08 -5.10 -3.04
CA LYS A 36 21.50 -5.71 -4.31
C LYS A 36 21.63 -4.71 -5.44
N SER A 37 20.74 -3.71 -5.50
CA SER A 37 20.77 -2.68 -6.54
C SER A 37 22.04 -1.83 -6.50
N SER A 38 22.69 -1.70 -5.34
CA SER A 38 23.96 -0.99 -5.22
C SER A 38 25.11 -1.65 -6.01
N HIS A 39 24.98 -2.95 -6.29
CA HIS A 39 25.96 -3.75 -7.03
C HIS A 39 25.64 -3.84 -8.53
N TRP A 40 24.53 -3.25 -8.99
CA TRP A 40 24.17 -3.28 -10.41
C TRP A 40 24.93 -2.20 -11.17
N HIS A 41 25.84 -2.65 -12.02
CA HIS A 41 26.64 -1.78 -12.88
C HIS A 41 26.02 -1.64 -14.28
N GLY A 42 26.48 -0.63 -15.02
CA GLY A 42 26.01 -0.36 -16.38
C GLY A 42 24.80 0.58 -16.44
N THR A 43 24.46 1.01 -17.65
CA THR A 43 23.37 1.97 -17.94
C THR A 43 22.02 1.45 -17.50
N THR A 44 21.72 0.18 -17.79
CA THR A 44 20.48 -0.48 -17.38
C THR A 44 20.39 -0.65 -15.87
N GLY A 45 21.47 -1.11 -15.21
CA GLY A 45 21.50 -1.29 -13.76
C GLY A 45 21.24 0.02 -13.01
N LYS A 46 21.88 1.11 -13.45
CA LYS A 46 21.65 2.45 -12.93
C LYS A 46 20.20 2.91 -13.16
N ALA A 47 19.66 2.72 -14.37
CA ALA A 47 18.28 3.10 -14.66
C ALA A 47 17.25 2.36 -13.78
N VAL A 48 17.46 1.07 -13.50
CA VAL A 48 16.58 0.29 -12.61
C VAL A 48 16.71 0.78 -11.16
N LYS A 49 17.93 1.05 -10.69
CA LYS A 49 18.18 1.60 -9.36
C LYS A 49 17.52 2.97 -9.19
N ASP A 50 17.74 3.88 -10.12
CA ASP A 50 17.15 5.23 -10.11
C ASP A 50 15.62 5.15 -10.12
N LYS A 51 15.04 4.16 -10.82
CA LYS A 51 13.60 3.91 -10.81
C LYS A 51 13.11 3.41 -9.45
N LEU A 52 13.82 2.47 -8.82
CA LEU A 52 13.48 1.94 -7.50
C LEU A 52 13.53 3.04 -6.42
N GLU A 53 14.62 3.79 -6.36
CA GLU A 53 14.76 4.94 -5.46
C GLU A 53 13.70 6.02 -5.76
N GLY A 54 13.40 6.26 -7.04
CA GLY A 54 12.36 7.17 -7.49
C GLY A 54 10.95 6.73 -7.08
N VAL A 55 10.67 5.44 -7.00
CA VAL A 55 9.38 4.91 -6.51
C VAL A 55 9.27 5.10 -5.00
N LEU A 56 10.31 4.75 -4.26
CA LEU A 56 10.30 4.85 -2.79
C LEU A 56 10.25 6.29 -2.30
N SER A 57 11.04 7.18 -2.90
CA SER A 57 11.06 8.61 -2.56
C SER A 57 9.73 9.32 -2.84
N LYS A 58 8.96 8.85 -3.83
CA LYS A 58 7.63 9.38 -4.15
C LYS A 58 6.52 8.79 -3.28
N ASN A 59 6.79 7.75 -2.50
CA ASN A 59 5.81 7.13 -1.61
C ASN A 59 6.05 7.61 -0.17
N PRO A 60 5.36 8.67 0.29
CA PRO A 60 5.53 9.19 1.65
C PRO A 60 5.11 8.19 2.73
N GLY A 61 4.28 7.18 2.39
CA GLY A 61 3.87 6.14 3.33
C GLY A 61 4.94 5.08 3.59
N TRP A 62 5.99 4.99 2.75
CA TRP A 62 7.03 3.97 2.89
C TRP A 62 7.75 4.04 4.24
N SER A 63 8.10 5.24 4.72
CA SER A 63 8.78 5.42 6.01
C SER A 63 7.92 4.93 7.18
N SER A 64 6.62 5.23 7.17
CA SER A 64 5.67 4.77 8.18
C SER A 64 5.52 3.24 8.14
N VAL A 65 5.46 2.64 6.95
CA VAL A 65 5.37 1.18 6.79
C VAL A 65 6.61 0.49 7.34
N VAL A 66 7.81 1.02 7.07
CA VAL A 66 9.06 0.50 7.64
C VAL A 66 9.07 0.59 9.17
N GLN A 67 8.57 1.71 9.74
CA GLN A 67 8.46 1.87 11.19
C GLN A 67 7.48 0.87 11.81
N ILE A 68 6.30 0.67 11.19
CA ILE A 68 5.32 -0.35 11.62
C ILE A 68 5.97 -1.74 11.61
N ALA A 69 6.73 -2.08 10.57
CA ALA A 69 7.42 -3.37 10.48
C ALA A 69 8.44 -3.56 11.63
N LYS A 70 9.21 -2.53 11.96
CA LYS A 70 10.15 -2.57 13.09
C LYS A 70 9.46 -2.74 14.44
N ILE A 71 8.32 -2.08 14.67
CA ILE A 71 7.51 -2.31 15.87
C ILE A 71 7.05 -3.76 15.92
N LEU A 72 6.55 -4.30 14.82
CA LEU A 72 6.06 -5.68 14.74
C LEU A 72 7.18 -6.71 14.98
N GLN A 73 8.43 -6.38 14.67
CA GLN A 73 9.61 -7.19 14.98
C GLN A 73 10.12 -7.01 16.42
N GLY A 74 9.61 -6.01 17.15
CA GLY A 74 10.03 -5.67 18.51
C GLY A 74 11.35 -4.89 18.58
N GLU A 75 11.79 -4.29 17.46
CA GLU A 75 13.07 -3.56 17.38
C GLU A 75 12.97 -2.10 17.83
N ASP A 76 11.82 -1.46 17.62
CA ASP A 76 11.59 -0.06 17.98
C ASP A 76 10.31 0.06 18.81
N SER A 77 10.41 0.54 20.05
CA SER A 77 9.25 0.84 20.92
C SER A 77 9.04 2.35 21.14
N SER A 78 9.91 3.17 20.54
CA SER A 78 9.97 4.63 20.80
C SER A 78 9.17 5.46 19.79
N TRP A 79 8.57 4.85 18.77
CA TRP A 79 7.78 5.61 17.81
C TRP A 79 6.46 6.03 18.45
N ASP A 80 6.25 7.34 18.54
CA ASP A 80 4.97 7.96 18.90
C ASP A 80 3.97 7.73 17.75
N SER A 81 3.46 6.51 17.69
CA SER A 81 2.53 6.08 16.65
C SER A 81 1.15 6.66 16.95
N PRO A 82 0.43 7.20 15.95
CA PRO A 82 -0.96 7.58 16.12
C PRO A 82 -1.89 6.36 16.30
N TYR A 83 -1.35 5.13 16.18
CA TYR A 83 -2.10 3.89 16.22
C TYR A 83 -1.94 3.17 17.56
N SER A 84 -3.04 2.61 18.05
CA SER A 84 -3.02 1.70 19.20
C SER A 84 -2.27 0.40 18.87
N PRO A 85 -1.74 -0.33 19.87
CA PRO A 85 -1.08 -1.62 19.64
C PRO A 85 -1.97 -2.64 18.91
N LYS A 86 -3.28 -2.57 19.12
CA LYS A 86 -4.26 -3.40 18.42
C LYS A 86 -4.31 -3.05 16.93
N GLU A 87 -4.37 -1.77 16.59
CA GLU A 87 -4.34 -1.32 15.19
C GLU A 87 -3.01 -1.68 14.52
N ILE A 88 -1.89 -1.52 15.22
CA ILE A 88 -0.57 -1.92 14.72
C ILE A 88 -0.55 -3.41 14.35
N SER A 89 -1.15 -4.27 15.18
CA SER A 89 -1.23 -5.71 14.91
C SER A 89 -2.00 -6.06 13.62
N THR A 90 -2.94 -5.21 13.20
CA THR A 90 -3.71 -5.41 11.96
C THR A 90 -2.86 -5.19 10.71
N PHE A 91 -1.77 -4.42 10.82
CA PHE A 91 -0.83 -4.20 9.71
C PHE A 91 0.13 -5.37 9.46
N LYS A 92 0.05 -6.47 10.24
CA LYS A 92 0.89 -7.65 10.04
C LYS A 92 0.84 -8.19 8.61
N PHE A 93 -0.32 -8.10 7.95
CA PHE A 93 -0.52 -8.53 6.56
C PHE A 93 -0.83 -7.33 5.66
N LEU A 94 -0.28 -6.16 5.99
CA LEU A 94 -0.42 -4.99 5.14
C LEU A 94 0.27 -5.23 3.80
N LEU A 95 -0.47 -4.93 2.74
CA LEU A 95 -0.03 -5.14 1.38
C LEU A 95 0.98 -4.07 0.95
N THR A 96 2.13 -4.51 0.42
CA THR A 96 3.20 -3.60 -0.03
C THR A 96 3.18 -3.50 -1.54
N VAL A 97 2.47 -2.51 -2.07
CA VAL A 97 2.34 -2.27 -3.52
C VAL A 97 3.01 -0.97 -3.94
N SER A 98 3.71 -0.98 -5.08
CA SER A 98 4.35 0.21 -5.65
C SER A 98 3.41 1.05 -6.53
N CYS A 99 2.22 0.54 -6.80
CA CYS A 99 1.25 1.17 -7.69
C CYS A 99 0.33 2.07 -6.88
N ASP A 100 0.07 3.27 -7.40
CA ASP A 100 -0.97 4.15 -6.87
C ASP A 100 -2.33 3.48 -7.09
N VAL A 101 -3.10 3.31 -6.02
CA VAL A 101 -4.41 2.65 -6.02
C VAL A 101 -5.46 3.50 -6.74
N GLU A 102 -5.11 4.72 -7.17
CA GLU A 102 -5.96 5.59 -8.00
C GLU A 102 -6.54 4.90 -9.25
N ARG A 103 -5.85 3.90 -9.83
CA ARG A 103 -6.40 3.17 -10.98
C ARG A 103 -7.65 2.36 -10.61
N SER A 104 -7.70 1.79 -9.40
CA SER A 104 -8.90 1.14 -8.84
C SER A 104 -9.95 2.17 -8.42
N PHE A 105 -9.54 3.34 -7.91
CA PHE A 105 -10.47 4.43 -7.62
C PHE A 105 -11.06 5.08 -8.87
N SER A 106 -10.46 4.95 -10.05
CA SER A 106 -11.06 5.43 -11.30
C SER A 106 -12.36 4.68 -11.62
N ALA A 107 -12.48 3.41 -11.28
CA ALA A 107 -13.73 2.65 -11.39
C ALA A 107 -14.78 3.17 -10.38
N LEU A 108 -14.36 3.44 -9.15
CA LEU A 108 -15.21 3.99 -8.09
C LEU A 108 -15.57 5.48 -8.30
N LYS A 109 -14.84 6.20 -9.15
CA LYS A 109 -15.08 7.63 -9.43
C LYS A 109 -16.48 7.88 -9.98
N GLY A 110 -17.07 6.93 -10.70
CA GLY A 110 -18.47 7.00 -11.14
C GLY A 110 -19.45 6.92 -9.97
N ILE A 111 -19.21 6.01 -9.02
CA ILE A 111 -20.02 5.82 -7.82
C ILE A 111 -19.90 7.01 -6.86
N LEU A 112 -18.68 7.53 -6.70
CA LEU A 112 -18.35 8.62 -5.78
C LEU A 112 -18.59 10.01 -6.38
N SER A 113 -18.80 10.11 -7.70
CA SER A 113 -19.15 11.38 -8.32
C SER A 113 -20.58 11.76 -8.00
N ASP A 114 -20.80 13.05 -7.75
CA ASP A 114 -22.12 13.64 -7.45
C ASP A 114 -23.11 13.60 -8.64
N ARG A 115 -22.77 12.85 -9.70
CA ARG A 115 -23.63 12.64 -10.86
C ARG A 115 -24.74 11.66 -10.51
N ARG A 116 -25.78 12.18 -9.85
CA ARG A 116 -27.17 11.67 -9.81
C ARG A 116 -27.33 10.15 -9.68
N HIS A 117 -26.83 9.58 -8.59
CA HIS A 117 -27.28 8.28 -8.15
C HIS A 117 -27.85 8.41 -6.73
N CYS A 118 -29.17 8.32 -6.60
CA CYS A 118 -29.80 8.02 -5.32
C CYS A 118 -29.57 6.54 -5.01
N PHE A 119 -28.32 6.19 -4.66
CA PHE A 119 -28.02 4.82 -4.26
C PHE A 119 -28.71 4.52 -2.94
N THR A 120 -29.66 3.58 -2.97
CA THR A 120 -30.03 2.84 -1.77
C THR A 120 -28.88 1.88 -1.42
N PRO A 121 -28.73 1.46 -0.15
CA PRO A 121 -27.69 0.50 0.24
C PRO A 121 -27.68 -0.75 -0.65
N ASP A 122 -28.86 -1.30 -1.01
CA ASP A 122 -28.95 -2.45 -1.93
C ASP A 122 -28.43 -2.15 -3.35
N ASN A 123 -28.68 -0.95 -3.86
CA ASN A 123 -28.21 -0.55 -5.19
C ASN A 123 -26.69 -0.35 -5.18
N LEU A 124 -26.14 0.17 -4.09
CA LEU A 124 -24.70 0.35 -3.92
C LEU A 124 -23.98 -1.00 -3.86
N GLU A 125 -24.53 -1.97 -3.11
CA GLU A 125 -23.99 -3.33 -3.05
C GLU A 125 -23.92 -3.98 -4.45
N ARG A 126 -25.01 -3.90 -5.22
CA ARG A 126 -25.04 -4.44 -6.60
C ARG A 126 -24.01 -3.78 -7.51
N VAL A 127 -23.84 -2.47 -7.43
CA VAL A 127 -22.86 -1.75 -8.27
C VAL A 127 -21.43 -2.12 -7.89
N ILE A 128 -21.13 -2.27 -6.60
CA ILE A 128 -19.82 -2.78 -6.14
C ILE A 128 -19.59 -4.19 -6.70
N VAL A 129 -20.56 -5.10 -6.60
CA VAL A 129 -20.43 -6.46 -7.15
C VAL A 129 -20.13 -6.43 -8.66
N ILE A 130 -20.83 -5.60 -9.43
CA ILE A 130 -20.60 -5.49 -10.89
C ILE A 130 -19.19 -4.97 -11.20
N GLN A 131 -18.69 -3.99 -10.46
CA GLN A 131 -17.35 -3.43 -10.71
C GLN A 131 -16.21 -4.39 -10.35
N TYR A 132 -16.41 -5.28 -9.38
CA TYR A 132 -15.41 -6.26 -8.96
C TYR A 132 -15.45 -7.59 -9.74
N ASN A 133 -16.50 -7.84 -10.53
CA ASN A 133 -16.63 -9.04 -11.38
C ASN A 133 -16.29 -8.79 -12.87
N MET A 134 -15.88 -7.56 -13.23
CA MET A 134 -15.54 -7.19 -14.60
C MET A 134 -14.03 -7.30 -14.86
#